data_AF-A0A829GHT3-F1
#
_entry.id   AF-A0A829GHT3-F1
#
_cell.length_a   1.000
_cell.length_b   1.000
_cell.length_c   1.000
_cell.angle_alpha   90.00
_cell.angle_beta   90.00
_cell.angle_gamma   90.00
#
_symmetry.space_group_name_H-M   'P 1'
#
loop_
_entity.id
_entity.type
_entity.pdbx_description
1 polymer ?
#
loop_
_entity_poly.entity_id
_entity_poly.type
_entity_poly.pdbx_seq_one_letter_code
_entity_poly.pdbx_strand_id
1 'polypeptide(L)'
;MRERLTNLLRTLLDSSASSLSDLGKQFNVTTKTIRNEIQVLNEVLAEKNLPLFDIKRGVAYNHISTQQRHSLSDVLDFDSISQGALTPEQRAVYLLLDLLQATQPVYLVDEQEKMQISKSSMDSDLRNLRADLAKYNLTLTTSPKLGAQIEGNERSIRTMFG
;
A
#
# COMPACT_ATOMS: atom_id res chain seq x y z
N MET A 1 -2.72 -6.56 16.03
CA MET A 1 -1.94 -5.48 16.69
C MET A 1 -1.36 -4.48 15.68
N ARG A 2 -0.87 -4.92 14.51
CA ARG A 2 -0.40 -4.03 13.44
C ARG A 2 -1.53 -3.23 12.76
N GLU A 3 -2.70 -3.84 12.53
CA GLU A 3 -3.85 -3.17 11.88
C GLU A 3 -4.33 -1.89 12.60
N ARG A 4 -4.33 -1.87 13.94
CA ARG A 4 -4.78 -0.67 14.69
C ARG A 4 -3.82 0.51 14.53
N LEU A 5 -2.52 0.25 14.54
CA LEU A 5 -1.50 1.29 14.30
C LEU A 5 -1.62 1.84 12.87
N THR A 6 -1.83 0.96 11.87
CA THR A 6 -2.07 1.36 10.49
C THR A 6 -3.33 2.22 10.37
N ASN A 7 -4.43 1.83 11.00
CA ASN A 7 -5.69 2.57 10.96
C ASN A 7 -5.61 3.91 11.71
N LEU A 8 -4.87 3.96 12.83
CA LEU A 8 -4.58 5.20 13.55
C LEU A 8 -3.78 6.14 12.67
N LEU A 9 -2.73 5.64 12.00
CA LEU A 9 -1.92 6.44 11.09
C LEU A 9 -2.75 6.99 9.93
N ARG A 10 -3.58 6.16 9.28
CA ARG A 10 -4.51 6.62 8.22
C ARG A 10 -5.42 7.75 8.71
N THR A 11 -6.02 7.58 9.89
CA THR A 11 -6.91 8.60 10.48
C THR A 11 -6.18 9.93 10.75
N LEU A 12 -4.94 9.85 11.26
CA LEU A 12 -4.07 11.00 11.50
C LEU A 12 -3.57 11.64 10.20
N LEU A 13 -3.42 10.84 9.14
CA LEU A 13 -3.11 11.35 7.81
C LEU A 13 -4.33 12.06 7.24
N ASP A 14 -5.53 11.51 7.25
CA ASP A 14 -6.70 12.14 6.60
C ASP A 14 -7.11 13.50 7.19
N SER A 15 -6.79 13.74 8.47
CA SER A 15 -7.10 14.98 9.17
C SER A 15 -5.87 15.84 9.43
N SER A 16 -6.01 17.17 9.41
CA SER A 16 -4.93 18.09 9.83
C SER A 16 -4.79 18.17 11.35
N ALA A 17 -5.87 17.89 12.09
CA ALA A 17 -5.90 17.84 13.54
C ALA A 17 -6.88 16.76 14.02
N SER A 18 -6.44 15.91 14.97
CA SER A 18 -7.25 14.83 15.52
C SER A 18 -7.22 14.84 17.04
N SER A 19 -8.39 14.86 17.68
CA SER A 19 -8.52 14.82 19.13
C SER A 19 -8.20 13.43 19.69
N LEU A 20 -7.32 13.35 20.68
CA LEU A 20 -6.96 12.07 21.34
C LEU A 20 -8.16 11.45 22.06
N SER A 21 -9.10 12.27 22.55
CA SER A 21 -10.37 11.82 23.14
C SER A 21 -11.18 11.03 22.11
N ASP A 22 -11.29 11.60 20.91
CA ASP A 22 -12.18 11.07 19.88
C ASP A 22 -11.55 9.85 19.22
N LEU A 23 -10.24 9.86 19.01
CA LEU A 23 -9.46 8.68 18.64
C LEU A 23 -9.60 7.58 19.70
N GLY A 24 -9.51 7.91 20.99
CA GLY A 24 -9.70 6.96 22.07
C GLY A 24 -11.08 6.29 22.03
N LYS A 25 -12.15 7.07 21.79
CA LYS A 25 -13.50 6.53 21.61
C LYS A 25 -13.63 5.68 20.34
N GLN A 26 -13.09 6.15 19.22
CA GLN A 26 -13.16 5.47 17.92
C GLN A 26 -12.46 4.11 17.94
N PHE A 27 -11.29 4.02 18.58
CA PHE A 27 -10.50 2.79 18.66
C PHE A 27 -10.77 2.00 19.95
N ASN A 28 -11.72 2.44 20.78
CA ASN A 28 -12.09 1.85 22.06
C ASN A 28 -10.90 1.65 23.02
N VAL A 29 -10.02 2.64 23.09
CA VAL A 29 -8.79 2.63 23.90
C VAL A 29 -8.63 3.93 24.70
N THR A 30 -7.76 3.91 25.70
CA THR A 30 -7.47 5.12 26.49
C THR A 30 -6.65 6.13 25.69
N THR A 31 -6.77 7.41 26.05
CA THR A 31 -5.92 8.49 25.49
C THR A 31 -4.43 8.23 25.72
N LYS A 32 -4.07 7.51 26.80
CA LYS A 32 -2.71 7.06 27.08
C LYS A 32 -2.23 6.03 26.05
N THR A 33 -3.09 5.10 25.64
CA THR A 33 -2.79 4.12 24.59
C THR A 33 -2.57 4.82 23.25
N ILE A 34 -3.47 5.74 22.85
CA ILE A 34 -3.31 6.52 21.61
C ILE A 34 -1.99 7.31 21.61
N ARG A 35 -1.62 7.92 22.74
CA ARG A 35 -0.34 8.64 22.85
C ARG A 35 0.86 7.71 22.62
N ASN A 36 0.87 6.53 23.24
CA ASN A 36 1.94 5.55 23.05
C ASN A 36 1.99 5.06 21.59
N GLU A 37 0.83 4.84 20.97
CA GLU A 37 0.76 4.42 19.57
C GLU A 37 1.26 5.52 18.62
N ILE A 38 0.90 6.79 18.86
CA ILE A 38 1.47 7.94 18.12
C ILE A 38 2.98 8.01 18.29
N GLN A 39 3.50 7.72 19.48
CA GLN A 39 4.95 7.70 19.72
C GLN A 39 5.64 6.62 18.89
N VAL A 40 5.08 5.41 18.83
CA VAL A 40 5.57 4.33 17.96
C VAL A 40 5.53 4.75 16.48
N LEU A 41 4.46 5.41 16.04
CA LEU A 41 4.36 5.93 14.68
C LEU A 41 5.43 7.00 14.40
N ASN A 42 5.70 7.88 15.36
CA ASN A 42 6.75 8.90 15.25
C ASN A 42 8.15 8.29 15.17
N GLU A 43 8.44 7.19 15.88
CA GLU A 43 9.71 6.47 15.75
C GLU A 43 9.92 5.96 14.32
N VAL A 44 8.88 5.37 13.73
CA VAL A 44 8.91 4.89 12.33
C VAL A 44 9.04 6.04 11.34
N LEU A 45 8.37 7.16 11.57
CA LEU A 45 8.47 8.36 10.73
C LEU A 45 9.88 9.00 10.81
N ALA A 46 10.48 8.99 12.00
CA ALA A 46 11.83 9.51 12.22
C ALA A 46 12.89 8.71 11.44
N GLU A 47 12.78 7.37 11.40
CA GLU A 47 13.66 6.52 10.58
C GLU A 47 13.60 6.86 9.08
N LYS A 48 12.49 7.43 8.62
CA LYS A 48 12.24 7.79 7.22
C LYS A 48 12.45 9.28 6.93
N ASN A 49 12.96 10.07 7.89
CA ASN A 49 13.11 11.53 7.78
C ASN A 49 11.80 12.26 7.43
N LEU A 50 10.66 11.76 7.93
CA LEU A 50 9.36 12.36 7.71
C LEU A 50 8.92 13.26 8.88
N PRO A 51 8.01 14.24 8.65
CA PRO A 51 7.47 15.07 9.71
C PRO A 51 6.71 14.22 10.74
N LEU A 52 6.93 14.53 12.02
CA LEU A 52 6.32 13.82 13.14
C LEU A 52 4.95 14.42 13.50
N PHE A 53 4.10 13.63 14.16
CA PHE A 53 2.87 14.11 14.75
C PHE A 53 3.14 14.84 16.07
N ASP A 54 2.62 16.06 16.18
CA ASP A 54 2.73 16.90 17.38
C ASP A 54 1.48 16.78 18.25
N ILE A 55 1.62 16.48 19.54
CA ILE A 55 0.47 16.43 20.46
C ILE A 55 0.43 17.70 21.32
N LYS A 56 -0.52 18.60 21.06
CA LYS A 56 -0.73 19.82 21.86
C LYS A 56 -2.16 19.87 22.39
N ARG A 57 -2.32 20.14 23.70
CA ARG A 57 -3.63 20.24 24.39
C ARG A 57 -4.60 19.06 24.14
N GLY A 58 -4.07 17.85 23.97
CA GLY A 58 -4.89 16.65 23.70
C GLY A 58 -5.34 16.51 22.24
N VAL A 59 -4.75 17.27 21.32
CA VAL A 59 -4.95 17.18 19.88
C VAL A 59 -3.63 16.82 19.21
N ALA A 60 -3.66 15.82 18.33
CA ALA A 60 -2.55 15.44 17.46
C ALA A 60 -2.64 16.26 16.17
N TYR A 61 -1.54 16.93 15.81
CA TYR A 61 -1.42 17.76 14.61
C TYR A 61 -0.59 17.01 13.57
N ASN A 62 -1.10 17.03 12.34
CA ASN A 62 -0.44 16.44 11.20
C ASN A 62 0.30 17.52 10.41
N HIS A 63 1.62 17.38 10.30
CA HIS A 63 2.50 18.26 9.53
C HIS A 63 2.98 17.62 8.21
N ILE A 64 2.51 16.43 7.89
CA ILE A 64 2.90 15.67 6.69
C ILE A 64 2.17 16.27 5.49
N SER A 65 2.93 16.76 4.52
CA SER A 65 2.37 17.30 3.29
C SER A 65 1.72 16.22 2.43
N THR A 66 0.78 16.58 1.57
CA THR A 66 0.17 15.66 0.58
C THR A 66 1.20 14.94 -0.29
N GLN A 67 2.32 15.58 -0.58
CA GLN A 67 3.43 15.01 -1.34
C GLN A 67 4.20 13.94 -0.55
N GLN A 68 4.36 14.13 0.77
CA GLN A 68 5.00 13.17 1.68
C GLN A 68 4.07 12.02 2.06
N ARG A 69 2.75 12.23 2.05
CA ARG A 69 1.75 11.15 2.20
C ARG A 69 1.90 10.08 1.14
N HIS A 70 2.23 10.48 -0.09
CA HIS A 70 2.44 9.54 -1.20
C HIS A 70 3.63 8.61 -0.96
N SER A 71 4.66 9.09 -0.26
CA SER A 71 5.80 8.25 0.15
C SER A 71 5.47 7.34 1.35
N LEU A 72 4.40 7.64 2.09
CA LEU A 72 3.93 6.84 3.22
C LEU A 72 2.89 5.79 2.81
N SER A 73 2.05 6.07 1.81
CA SER A 73 1.13 5.09 1.25
C SER A 73 1.89 3.85 0.80
N ASP A 74 2.98 4.03 0.06
CA ASP A 74 3.84 2.94 -0.43
C ASP A 74 4.41 2.03 0.70
N VAL A 75 4.48 2.54 1.94
CA VAL A 75 4.97 1.80 3.13
C VAL A 75 3.83 1.15 3.92
N LEU A 76 2.60 1.67 3.83
CA LEU A 76 1.43 1.20 4.56
C LEU A 76 0.54 0.24 3.75
N ASP A 77 0.89 0.01 2.49
CA ASP A 77 0.08 -0.68 1.50
C ASP A 77 0.14 -2.21 1.53
N PHE A 78 0.24 -2.80 2.73
CA PHE A 78 -0.14 -4.21 2.89
C PHE A 78 -1.64 -4.40 3.16
N ASP A 79 -2.34 -3.38 3.67
CA ASP A 79 -3.78 -3.47 4.02
C ASP A 79 -4.73 -2.83 2.99
N SER A 80 -4.24 -1.98 2.09
CA SER A 80 -5.05 -1.25 1.10
C SER A 80 -5.59 -2.13 -0.03
N ILE A 81 -5.00 -3.31 -0.22
CA ILE A 81 -5.57 -4.38 -1.07
C ILE A 81 -6.98 -4.70 -0.59
N SER A 82 -7.18 -4.87 0.73
CA SER A 82 -8.48 -5.26 1.30
C SER A 82 -9.58 -4.20 1.23
N GLN A 83 -9.25 -2.95 0.92
CA GLN A 83 -10.18 -1.81 0.93
C GLN A 83 -10.40 -1.17 -0.46
N GLY A 84 -9.87 -1.75 -1.53
CA GLY A 84 -10.07 -1.25 -2.89
C GLY A 84 -9.46 0.13 -3.17
N ALA A 85 -8.52 0.58 -2.34
CA ALA A 85 -7.97 1.94 -2.35
C ALA A 85 -6.60 2.05 -3.04
N LEU A 86 -6.17 1.03 -3.79
CA LEU A 86 -4.88 1.02 -4.47
C LEU A 86 -4.87 1.95 -5.69
N THR A 87 -3.84 2.79 -5.83
CA THR A 87 -3.62 3.57 -7.05
C THR A 87 -3.22 2.64 -8.22
N PRO A 88 -3.39 3.07 -9.49
CA PRO A 88 -2.96 2.26 -10.65
C PRO A 88 -1.49 1.80 -10.59
N GLU A 89 -0.60 2.65 -10.10
CA GLU A 89 0.82 2.34 -9.93
C GLU A 89 1.03 1.26 -8.87
N GLN A 90 0.32 1.35 -7.74
CA GLN A 90 0.40 0.38 -6.66
C GLN A 90 -0.19 -0.97 -7.06
N ARG A 91 -1.31 -0.98 -7.80
CA ARG A 91 -1.89 -2.20 -8.36
C ARG A 91 -0.92 -2.89 -9.31
N ALA A 92 -0.21 -2.13 -10.14
CA ALA A 92 0.81 -2.67 -11.03
C ALA A 92 1.96 -3.32 -10.24
N VAL A 93 2.46 -2.66 -9.19
CA VAL A 93 3.52 -3.23 -8.32
C VAL A 93 3.03 -4.48 -7.59
N TYR A 94 1.81 -4.46 -7.04
CA TYR A 94 1.23 -5.62 -6.36
C TYR A 94 1.04 -6.81 -7.31
N LEU A 95 0.45 -6.60 -8.50
CA LEU A 95 0.33 -7.63 -9.54
C LEU A 95 1.68 -8.22 -9.92
N LEU A 96 2.67 -7.36 -10.13
CA LEU A 96 4.03 -7.80 -10.44
C LEU A 96 4.59 -8.69 -9.33
N LEU A 97 4.45 -8.27 -8.07
CA LEU A 97 4.98 -8.98 -6.91
C LEU A 97 4.31 -10.35 -6.74
N ASP A 98 2.99 -10.40 -6.92
CA ASP A 98 2.20 -11.63 -6.81
C ASP A 98 2.57 -12.61 -7.94
N LEU A 99 2.67 -12.12 -9.18
CA LEU A 99 3.08 -12.92 -10.34
C LEU A 99 4.49 -13.52 -10.22
N LEU A 100 5.40 -12.81 -9.56
CA LEU A 100 6.78 -13.28 -9.37
C LEU A 100 6.92 -14.27 -8.21
N GLN A 101 6.07 -14.16 -7.19
CA GLN A 101 6.07 -15.07 -6.03
C GLN A 101 5.13 -16.27 -6.21
N ALA A 102 4.29 -16.24 -7.24
CA ALA A 102 3.29 -17.24 -7.54
C ALA A 102 3.90 -18.64 -7.71
N THR A 103 3.62 -19.53 -6.77
CA THR A 103 3.85 -20.98 -6.91
C THR A 103 2.70 -21.71 -7.60
N GLN A 104 1.60 -20.98 -7.88
CA GLN A 104 0.36 -21.47 -8.49
C GLN A 104 -0.11 -20.45 -9.54
N PRO A 105 -0.92 -20.85 -10.54
CA PRO A 105 -1.49 -19.92 -11.53
C PRO A 105 -2.20 -18.71 -10.90
N VAL A 106 -1.82 -17.49 -11.31
CA VAL A 106 -2.48 -16.25 -10.87
C VAL A 106 -3.64 -15.93 -11.80
N TYR A 107 -4.88 -16.05 -11.33
CA TYR A 107 -6.04 -15.69 -12.15
C TYR A 107 -6.40 -14.23 -11.99
N LEU A 108 -6.51 -13.51 -13.11
CA LEU A 108 -6.84 -12.07 -13.11
C LEU A 108 -8.19 -11.76 -12.46
N VAL A 109 -9.12 -12.71 -12.46
CA VAL A 109 -10.44 -12.54 -11.80
C VAL A 109 -10.27 -12.50 -10.29
N ASP A 110 -9.43 -13.36 -9.74
CA ASP A 110 -9.13 -13.38 -8.30
C ASP A 110 -8.42 -12.08 -7.90
N GLU A 111 -7.47 -11.62 -8.72
CA GLU A 111 -6.78 -10.34 -8.51
C GLU A 111 -7.71 -9.12 -8.63
N GLN A 112 -8.71 -9.17 -9.51
CA GLN A 112 -9.76 -8.14 -9.60
C GLN A 112 -10.59 -8.08 -8.33
N GLU A 113 -10.99 -9.22 -7.79
CA GLU A 113 -11.76 -9.30 -6.54
C GLU A 113 -10.91 -8.84 -5.34
N LYS A 114 -9.66 -9.30 -5.24
CA LYS A 114 -8.74 -8.90 -4.17
C LYS A 114 -8.50 -7.40 -4.15
N MET A 115 -8.28 -6.78 -5.31
CA MET A 115 -8.06 -5.34 -5.42
C MET A 115 -9.37 -4.52 -5.53
N GLN A 116 -10.52 -5.19 -5.57
CA GLN A 116 -11.85 -4.59 -5.78
C GLN A 116 -11.93 -3.67 -7.01
N ILE A 117 -11.33 -4.08 -8.13
CA ILE A 117 -11.31 -3.29 -9.37
C ILE A 117 -12.14 -3.90 -10.48
N SER A 118 -12.61 -3.03 -11.39
CA SER A 118 -13.31 -3.45 -12.59
C SER A 118 -12.38 -4.12 -13.61
N LYS A 119 -12.96 -4.91 -14.52
CA LYS A 119 -12.23 -5.52 -15.63
C LYS A 119 -11.51 -4.49 -16.51
N SER A 120 -12.11 -3.34 -16.77
CA SER A 120 -11.50 -2.28 -17.58
C SER A 120 -10.32 -1.60 -16.88
N SER A 121 -10.37 -1.47 -15.55
CA SER A 121 -9.24 -1.01 -14.73
C SER A 121 -8.09 -2.00 -14.83
N MET A 122 -8.36 -3.30 -14.63
CA MET A 122 -7.36 -4.37 -14.75
C MET A 122 -6.74 -4.40 -16.15
N ASP A 123 -7.53 -4.29 -17.22
CA ASP A 123 -7.02 -4.27 -18.59
C ASP A 123 -6.10 -3.06 -18.86
N SER A 124 -6.38 -1.92 -18.23
CA SER A 124 -5.53 -0.72 -18.33
C SER A 124 -4.23 -0.90 -17.56
N ASP A 125 -4.29 -1.45 -16.35
CA ASP A 125 -3.11 -1.74 -15.53
C ASP A 125 -2.20 -2.76 -16.22
N LEU A 126 -2.78 -3.82 -16.81
CA LEU A 126 -2.04 -4.82 -17.59
C LEU A 126 -1.41 -4.26 -18.87
N ARG A 127 -1.98 -3.23 -19.49
CA ARG A 127 -1.31 -2.54 -20.61
C ARG A 127 -0.07 -1.81 -20.14
N ASN A 128 -0.17 -1.06 -19.04
CA ASN A 128 0.95 -0.32 -18.47
C ASN A 128 2.05 -1.29 -18.01
N LEU A 129 1.67 -2.35 -17.30
CA LEU A 129 2.60 -3.38 -16.82
C LEU A 129 3.34 -4.08 -17.96
N ARG A 130 2.66 -4.38 -19.08
CA ARG A 130 3.32 -4.95 -20.28
C ARG A 130 4.34 -3.98 -20.88
N ALA A 131 4.03 -2.69 -20.93
CA ALA A 131 4.94 -1.68 -21.45
C ALA A 131 6.19 -1.52 -20.56
N ASP A 132 6.02 -1.63 -19.24
CA ASP A 132 7.13 -1.58 -18.29
C ASP A 132 8.00 -2.83 -18.33
N LEU A 133 7.39 -4.02 -18.36
CA LEU A 133 8.10 -5.30 -18.48
C LEU A 133 8.91 -5.40 -19.79
N ALA A 134 8.40 -4.85 -20.89
CA ALA A 134 9.08 -4.84 -22.17
C ALA A 134 10.45 -4.12 -22.10
N LYS A 135 10.62 -3.12 -21.23
CA LYS A 135 11.90 -2.42 -21.01
C LYS A 135 12.99 -3.36 -20.47
N TYR A 136 12.58 -4.46 -19.83
CA TYR A 136 13.46 -5.45 -19.21
C TYR A 136 13.50 -6.78 -19.98
N ASN A 137 12.98 -6.83 -21.21
CA ASN A 137 12.78 -8.07 -21.99
C ASN A 137 11.97 -9.15 -21.24
N LEU A 138 10.99 -8.70 -20.46
CA LEU A 138 10.00 -9.56 -19.80
C LEU A 138 8.66 -9.45 -20.54
N THR A 139 7.96 -10.57 -20.67
CA THR A 139 6.66 -10.64 -21.36
C THR A 139 5.60 -11.18 -20.42
N LEU A 140 4.52 -10.43 -20.25
CA LEU A 140 3.35 -10.90 -19.50
C LEU A 140 2.38 -11.63 -20.43
N THR A 141 2.27 -12.94 -20.24
CA THR A 141 1.30 -13.80 -20.90
C THR A 141 0.08 -14.01 -20.00
N THR A 142 -1.09 -14.15 -20.60
CA THR A 142 -2.34 -14.41 -19.89
C THR A 142 -3.09 -15.52 -20.62
N SER A 143 -3.33 -16.64 -19.94
CA SER A 143 -4.06 -17.79 -20.49
C SER A 143 -5.20 -18.19 -19.55
N PRO A 144 -6.40 -18.52 -20.07
CA PRO A 144 -7.51 -19.00 -19.24
C PRO A 144 -7.16 -20.25 -18.41
N LYS A 145 -6.20 -21.07 -18.88
CA LYS A 145 -5.79 -22.31 -18.21
C LYS A 145 -4.63 -22.14 -17.25
N LEU A 146 -3.70 -21.22 -17.55
CA LEU A 146 -2.44 -21.06 -16.81
C LEU A 146 -2.40 -19.77 -15.97
N GLY A 147 -3.45 -18.94 -16.03
CA GLY A 147 -3.46 -17.64 -15.39
C GLY A 147 -2.58 -16.63 -16.12
N ALA A 148 -2.27 -15.53 -15.43
CA ALA A 148 -1.26 -14.56 -15.81
C ALA A 148 0.12 -15.04 -15.36
N GLN A 149 1.12 -14.93 -16.23
CA GLN A 149 2.49 -15.33 -15.94
C GLN A 149 3.49 -14.41 -16.65
N ILE A 150 4.58 -14.08 -15.96
CA ILE A 150 5.70 -13.35 -16.52
C ILE A 150 6.69 -14.37 -17.09
N GLU A 151 6.94 -14.27 -18.39
CA GLU A 151 7.95 -15.04 -19.11
C GLU A 151 9.17 -14.15 -19.37
N GLY A 152 10.36 -14.69 -19.13
CA GLY A 152 11.60 -13.98 -19.36
C GLY A 152 12.80 -14.74 -18.81
N ASN A 153 14.00 -14.35 -19.21
CA ASN A 153 15.21 -14.96 -18.67
C ASN A 153 15.35 -14.60 -17.19
N GLU A 154 15.65 -15.56 -16.33
CA GLU A 154 15.79 -15.40 -14.88
C GLU A 154 16.81 -14.31 -14.49
N ARG A 155 17.75 -14.01 -15.39
CA ARG A 155 18.67 -12.87 -15.26
C ARG A 155 17.95 -11.52 -15.37
N SER A 156 17.01 -11.36 -16.29
CA SER A 156 16.21 -10.14 -16.47
C SER A 156 15.28 -9.87 -15.29
N ILE A 157 14.70 -10.93 -14.70
CA ILE A 157 13.86 -10.83 -13.50
C ILE A 157 14.69 -10.30 -12.32
N ARG A 158 15.91 -10.83 -12.11
CA ARG A 158 16.82 -10.35 -11.06
C ARG A 158 17.25 -8.90 -11.26
N THR A 159 17.48 -8.45 -12.50
CA THR A 159 17.88 -7.07 -12.79
C THR A 159 16.79 -6.04 -12.48
N MET A 160 15.51 -6.44 -12.49
CA MET A 160 14.41 -5.53 -12.15
C MET A 160 14.40 -5.12 -10.66
N PHE A 161 14.94 -5.97 -9.78
CA PHE A 161 14.97 -5.75 -8.32
C PHE A 161 16.39 -5.52 -7.77
N GLY A 162 17.40 -5.51 -8.63
CA GLY A 162 18.82 -5.35 -8.27
C GLY A 162 19.28 -3.90 -8.26
#